data_AF-A0A1D1XK33-F1
#
_entry.id   AF-A0A1D1XK33-F1
#
_cell.length_a   1.000
_cell.length_b   1.000
_cell.length_c   1.000
_cell.angle_alpha   90.00
_cell.angle_beta   90.00
_cell.angle_gamma   90.00
#
_symmetry.space_group_name_H-M   'P 1'
#
loop_
_entity.id
_entity.type
_entity.pdbx_description
1 polymer ?
#
loop_
_entity_poly.entity_id
_entity_poly.type
_entity_poly.pdbx_seq_one_letter_code
_entity_poly.pdbx_strand_id
1 'polypeptide(L)'
;MATVILPDFLHHGRSPQQPASVAVLFSILSMLLLVCYYYSTPSLFWRSRKKGGPRPNLPPSPRKLPIIGNLHQLGPLPHRALLALSRRHGPLMLLHLGQVPTLVVSSAELAEEVMRSQDLAFASRPRLRFTELLNGGKALGFA
;
A
#
# COMPACT_ATOMS: atom_id res chain seq x y z
N MET A 1 74.60 -9.72 33.24
CA MET A 1 74.05 -8.46 33.75
C MET A 1 73.17 -7.86 32.67
N ALA A 2 71.88 -7.72 32.98
CA ALA A 2 70.82 -7.27 32.08
C ALA A 2 70.82 -5.74 31.92
N THR A 3 70.32 -5.24 30.78
CA THR A 3 69.18 -4.30 30.65
C THR A 3 68.92 -3.99 29.15
N VAL A 4 67.77 -4.37 28.57
CA VAL A 4 66.56 -3.54 28.21
C VAL A 4 66.90 -2.37 27.25
N ILE A 5 66.28 -2.21 26.06
CA ILE A 5 65.09 -1.37 25.75
C ILE A 5 64.77 -1.55 24.23
N LEU A 6 63.66 -2.21 23.87
CA LEU A 6 62.36 -1.69 23.37
C LEU A 6 62.33 -1.33 21.86
N PRO A 7 61.35 -1.82 21.07
CA PRO A 7 61.23 -1.49 19.65
C PRO A 7 60.58 -0.10 19.46
N ASP A 8 61.19 0.77 18.67
CA ASP A 8 60.65 2.07 18.25
C ASP A 8 59.48 1.90 17.26
N PHE A 9 58.38 1.36 17.76
CA PHE A 9 57.08 1.30 17.12
C PHE A 9 56.17 2.37 17.72
N LEU A 10 56.46 3.66 17.53
CA LEU A 10 55.46 4.70 17.80
C LEU A 10 55.63 5.95 16.92
N HIS A 11 54.52 6.28 16.25
CA HIS A 11 54.13 7.63 15.83
C HIS A 11 54.81 8.27 14.61
N HIS A 12 54.65 7.67 13.43
CA HIS A 12 54.52 8.49 12.21
C HIS A 12 53.35 8.10 11.30
N GLY A 13 52.20 7.80 11.91
CA GLY A 13 50.91 8.01 11.25
C GLY A 13 50.46 9.45 11.45
N ARG A 14 51.00 10.41 10.67
CA ARG A 14 50.35 11.72 10.52
C ARG A 14 48.98 11.44 9.90
N SER A 15 47.95 11.33 10.73
CA SER A 15 46.58 11.57 10.29
C SER A 15 46.61 12.91 9.55
N PRO A 16 46.24 12.96 8.26
CA PRO A 16 46.28 14.20 7.51
C PRO A 16 45.48 15.21 8.32
N GLN A 17 46.12 16.33 8.61
CA GLN A 17 45.51 17.46 9.30
C GLN A 17 44.42 17.96 8.36
N GLN A 18 43.25 17.33 8.43
CA GLN A 18 42.10 17.67 7.63
C GLN A 18 41.79 19.12 8.00
N PRO A 19 41.92 20.06 7.05
CA PRO A 19 41.70 21.45 7.39
C PRO A 19 40.27 21.56 7.89
N ALA A 20 40.05 22.20 9.04
CA ALA A 20 38.72 22.28 9.64
C ALA A 20 37.65 22.77 8.65
N SER A 21 38.06 23.50 7.60
CA SER A 21 37.25 23.87 6.45
C SER A 21 36.64 22.69 5.68
N VAL A 22 37.35 21.57 5.44
CA VAL A 22 36.77 20.42 4.72
C VAL A 22 35.71 19.71 5.56
N ALA A 23 35.92 19.57 6.86
CA ALA A 23 34.93 18.97 7.76
C ALA A 23 33.64 19.79 7.81
N VAL A 24 33.76 21.13 7.83
CA VAL A 24 32.63 22.05 7.76
C VAL A 24 31.88 21.91 6.43
N LEU A 25 32.58 21.81 5.29
CA LEU A 25 31.96 21.60 3.99
C LEU A 25 31.20 20.28 3.90
N PHE A 26 31.76 19.17 4.42
CA PHE A 26 31.07 17.88 4.48
C PHE A 26 29.83 17.92 5.38
N SER A 27 29.89 18.62 6.51
CA SER A 27 28.74 18.80 7.40
C SER A 27 27.62 19.60 6.75
N ILE A 28 27.95 20.68 6.02
CA ILE A 28 26.96 21.49 5.28
C ILE A 28 26.32 20.66 4.17
N LEU A 29 27.12 19.91 3.41
CA LEU A 29 26.63 19.05 2.33
C LEU A 29 25.70 17.95 2.87
N SER A 30 26.06 17.30 3.97
CA SER A 30 25.23 16.28 4.64
C SER A 30 23.90 16.85 5.12
N MET A 31 23.92 18.04 5.74
CA MET A 31 22.70 18.70 6.20
C MET A 31 21.77 19.05 5.04
N LEU A 32 22.32 19.56 3.92
CA LEU A 32 21.55 19.88 2.73
C LEU A 32 20.87 18.64 2.14
N LEU A 33 21.58 17.51 2.05
CA LEU A 33 21.02 16.25 1.56
C LEU A 33 19.87 15.73 2.44
N LEU A 34 19.99 15.85 3.76
CA LEU A 34 18.94 15.43 4.70
C LEU A 34 17.67 16.28 4.54
N VAL A 35 17.84 17.60 4.37
CA VAL A 35 16.73 18.52 4.11
C VAL A 35 16.06 18.21 2.77
N CYS A 36 16.83 17.98 1.70
CA CYS A 36 16.30 17.56 0.40
C CYS A 36 15.54 16.22 0.48
N TYR A 37 16.05 15.25 1.24
CA TYR A 37 15.37 13.97 1.46
C TYR A 37 14.02 14.16 2.17
N TYR A 38 13.99 14.94 3.26
CA TYR A 38 12.77 15.23 4.01
C TYR A 38 11.69 15.88 3.13
N TYR A 39 12.05 16.87 2.29
CA TYR A 39 11.10 17.53 1.40
C TYR A 39 10.76 16.76 0.11
N SER A 40 11.58 15.81 -0.31
CA SER A 40 11.29 14.97 -1.49
C SER A 40 10.34 13.80 -1.18
N THR A 41 10.35 13.27 0.04
CA THR A 41 9.44 12.18 0.47
C THR A 41 7.95 12.50 0.32
N PRO A 42 7.41 13.70 0.66
CA PRO A 42 6.00 14.00 0.41
C PRO A 42 5.69 14.14 -1.08
N SER A 43 6.66 14.63 -1.89
CA SER A 43 6.46 14.84 -3.32
C SER A 43 6.35 13.52 -4.10
N LEU A 44 7.07 12.48 -3.68
CA LEU A 44 7.02 11.16 -4.30
C LEU A 44 5.78 10.36 -3.83
N PHE A 45 5.35 10.54 -2.58
CA PHE A 45 4.14 9.94 -2.05
C PHE A 45 2.86 10.56 -2.67
N TRP A 46 2.87 11.86 -2.98
CA TRP A 46 1.74 12.56 -3.63
C TRP A 46 1.77 12.54 -5.17
N ARG A 47 2.89 12.20 -5.81
CA ARG A 47 2.95 12.03 -7.27
C ARG A 47 2.30 10.73 -7.77
N SER A 48 1.73 9.91 -6.87
CA SER A 48 1.02 8.70 -7.27
C SER A 48 -0.40 9.00 -7.75
N ARG A 49 -0.52 9.01 -9.09
CA ARG A 49 -1.73 8.78 -9.90
C ARG A 49 -2.63 9.98 -10.19
N LYS A 50 -2.24 10.75 -11.20
CA LYS A 50 -3.17 11.09 -12.29
C LYS A 50 -2.66 10.47 -13.58
N LYS A 51 -2.96 9.18 -13.80
CA LYS A 51 -2.95 8.63 -15.17
C LYS A 51 -4.19 9.19 -15.86
N GLY A 52 -4.00 10.23 -16.67
CA GLY A 52 -5.03 10.84 -17.51
C GLY A 52 -5.30 10.01 -18.75
N GLY A 53 -5.83 8.80 -18.57
CA GLY A 53 -6.50 8.06 -19.64
C GLY A 53 -8.01 8.29 -19.58
N PRO A 54 -8.78 7.87 -20.61
CA PRO A 54 -10.24 7.83 -20.52
C PRO A 54 -10.61 7.08 -19.24
N ARG A 55 -11.39 7.70 -18.36
CA ARG A 55 -11.88 7.01 -17.17
C ARG A 55 -12.77 5.89 -17.70
N PRO A 56 -12.45 4.61 -17.47
CA PRO A 56 -13.42 3.56 -17.75
C PRO A 56 -14.72 3.93 -17.05
N ASN A 57 -15.86 3.65 -17.69
CA ASN A 57 -17.18 3.82 -17.08
C ASN A 57 -17.30 2.81 -15.93
N LEU A 58 -16.70 3.17 -14.80
CA LEU A 58 -16.76 2.42 -13.58
C LEU A 58 -18.09 2.73 -12.91
N PRO A 59 -18.72 1.73 -12.28
CA PRO A 59 -19.89 1.98 -11.49
C PRO A 59 -19.56 2.95 -10.35
N PRO A 60 -20.57 3.67 -9.83
CA PRO A 60 -20.39 4.61 -8.73
C PRO A 60 -19.68 3.93 -7.55
N SER A 61 -18.78 4.66 -6.89
CA SER A 61 -17.99 4.14 -5.76
C SER A 61 -18.14 5.05 -4.54
N PRO A 62 -18.58 4.52 -3.39
CA PRO A 62 -18.58 5.29 -2.15
C PRO A 62 -17.17 5.73 -1.77
N ARG A 63 -17.07 6.86 -1.07
CA ARG A 63 -15.78 7.37 -0.57
C ARG A 63 -15.06 6.32 0.27
N LYS A 64 -13.78 6.11 -0.04
CA LYS A 64 -12.92 5.10 0.60
C LYS A 64 -11.78 5.76 1.38
N LEU A 65 -11.36 5.12 2.47
CA LEU A 65 -10.20 5.53 3.24
C LEU A 65 -8.90 4.93 2.67
N PRO A 66 -7.74 5.57 2.85
CA PRO A 66 -6.47 4.98 2.48
C PRO A 66 -6.25 3.66 3.22
N ILE A 67 -5.64 2.68 2.55
CA ILE A 67 -5.31 1.33 3.06
C ILE A 67 -6.54 0.43 3.30
N ILE A 68 -7.50 0.82 4.14
CA ILE A 68 -8.64 -0.02 4.53
C ILE A 68 -9.83 0.00 3.55
N GLY A 69 -9.88 0.99 2.67
CA GLY A 69 -10.96 1.11 1.68
C GLY A 69 -12.32 1.44 2.33
N ASN A 70 -13.35 0.69 1.94
CA ASN A 70 -14.75 0.79 2.36
C ASN A 70 -15.10 -0.15 3.55
N LEU A 71 -14.12 -0.88 4.11
CA LEU A 71 -14.38 -1.80 5.24
C LEU A 71 -15.02 -1.10 6.45
N HIS A 72 -14.65 0.16 6.69
CA HIS A 72 -15.21 1.00 7.75
C HIS A 72 -16.72 1.23 7.65
N GLN A 73 -17.33 0.94 6.49
CA GLN A 73 -18.76 1.14 6.24
C GLN A 73 -19.60 -0.12 6.48
N LEU A 74 -18.99 -1.29 6.62
CA LEU A 74 -19.71 -2.58 6.62
C LEU A 74 -20.26 -3.01 7.99
N GLY A 75 -19.71 -2.49 9.09
CA GLY A 75 -20.18 -2.80 10.45
C GLY A 75 -20.23 -4.32 10.77
N PRO A 76 -20.93 -4.72 11.85
CA PRO A 76 -21.08 -6.12 12.23
C PRO A 76 -22.00 -6.92 11.28
N LEU A 77 -22.92 -6.25 10.60
CA LEU A 77 -23.92 -6.85 9.71
C LEU A 77 -23.69 -6.36 8.27
N PRO A 78 -22.74 -6.96 7.52
CA PRO A 78 -22.31 -6.46 6.22
C PRO A 78 -23.44 -6.41 5.20
N HIS A 79 -24.34 -7.39 5.19
CA HIS A 79 -25.48 -7.42 4.27
C HIS A 79 -26.43 -6.22 4.45
N ARG A 80 -26.67 -5.76 5.70
CA ARG A 80 -27.50 -4.57 5.96
C ARG A 80 -26.79 -3.29 5.54
N ALA A 81 -25.49 -3.20 5.80
CA ALA A 81 -24.69 -2.07 5.37
C ALA A 81 -24.62 -1.97 3.84
N LEU A 82 -24.45 -3.09 3.14
CA LEU A 82 -24.47 -3.15 1.67
C LEU A 82 -25.81 -2.69 1.11
N LEU A 83 -26.94 -3.11 1.70
CA LEU A 83 -28.26 -2.63 1.31
C LEU A 83 -28.42 -1.11 1.54
N ALA A 84 -27.93 -0.59 2.66
CA ALA A 84 -27.98 0.84 2.94
C ALA A 84 -27.11 1.65 1.95
N LEU A 85 -25.96 1.10 1.55
CA LEU A 85 -25.08 1.71 0.55
C LEU A 85 -25.72 1.67 -0.85
N SER A 86 -26.33 0.55 -1.25
CA SER A 86 -26.95 0.42 -2.58
C SER A 86 -28.15 1.36 -2.74
N ARG A 87 -28.94 1.56 -1.68
CA ARG A 87 -30.01 2.58 -1.66
C ARG A 87 -29.50 4.00 -1.88
N ARG A 88 -28.25 4.30 -1.49
CA ARG A 88 -27.66 5.64 -1.61
C ARG A 88 -26.88 5.83 -2.91
N HIS A 89 -26.28 4.80 -3.48
CA HIS A 89 -25.32 4.91 -4.58
C HIS A 89 -25.74 4.16 -5.85
N GLY A 90 -26.81 3.39 -5.77
CA GLY A 90 -27.36 2.61 -6.86
C GLY A 90 -27.17 1.10 -6.67
N PRO A 91 -27.91 0.29 -7.46
CA PRO A 91 -27.90 -1.16 -7.37
C PRO A 91 -26.60 -1.79 -7.92
N LEU A 92 -25.77 -1.03 -8.63
CA LEU A 92 -24.47 -1.47 -9.13
C LEU A 92 -23.41 -0.47 -8.63
N MET A 93 -22.51 -0.91 -7.75
CA MET A 93 -21.49 -0.06 -7.15
C MET A 93 -20.16 -0.78 -6.93
N LEU A 94 -19.06 -0.03 -6.93
CA LEU A 94 -17.73 -0.55 -6.67
C LEU A 94 -17.27 -0.21 -5.25
N LEU A 95 -16.98 -1.22 -4.45
CA LEU A 95 -16.36 -1.10 -3.12
C LEU A 95 -14.89 -1.51 -3.17
N HIS A 96 -14.12 -1.11 -2.16
CA HIS A 96 -12.76 -1.59 -1.94
C HIS A 96 -12.68 -2.22 -0.55
N LEU A 97 -12.53 -3.54 -0.47
CA LEU A 97 -12.35 -4.24 0.80
C LEU A 97 -10.86 -4.32 1.10
N GLY A 98 -10.34 -3.32 1.80
CA GLY A 98 -8.89 -3.06 1.88
C GLY A 98 -8.37 -2.60 0.52
N GLN A 99 -7.45 -3.38 -0.06
CA GLN A 99 -6.90 -3.13 -1.39
C GLN A 99 -7.62 -3.90 -2.51
N VAL A 100 -8.59 -4.75 -2.17
CA VAL A 100 -9.30 -5.58 -3.14
C VAL A 100 -10.53 -4.83 -3.67
N PRO A 101 -10.61 -4.50 -4.97
CA PRO A 101 -11.83 -3.95 -5.56
C PRO A 101 -12.92 -5.04 -5.60
N THR A 102 -14.14 -4.68 -5.24
CA THR A 102 -15.28 -5.60 -5.12
C THR A 102 -16.50 -4.95 -5.74
N LEU A 103 -17.02 -5.56 -6.81
CA LEU A 103 -18.26 -5.15 -7.45
C LEU A 103 -19.44 -5.68 -6.64
N VAL A 104 -20.39 -4.81 -6.31
CA VAL A 104 -21.62 -5.16 -5.59
C VAL A 104 -22.81 -4.95 -6.52
N VAL A 105 -23.58 -6.02 -6.71
CA VAL A 105 -24.82 -6.04 -7.49
C VAL A 105 -25.98 -6.32 -6.54
N SER A 106 -26.91 -5.37 -6.40
CA SER A 106 -28.03 -5.42 -5.45
C SER A 106 -29.40 -5.52 -6.15
N SER A 107 -29.44 -5.69 -7.48
CA SER A 107 -30.66 -5.93 -8.26
C SER A 107 -30.63 -7.35 -8.83
N ALA A 108 -31.77 -8.04 -8.80
CA ALA A 108 -31.89 -9.38 -9.35
C ALA A 108 -31.69 -9.39 -10.87
N GLU A 109 -32.29 -8.43 -11.59
CA GLU A 109 -32.16 -8.29 -13.04
C GLU A 109 -30.70 -8.08 -13.47
N LEU A 110 -29.99 -7.17 -12.78
CA LEU A 110 -28.57 -6.92 -13.06
C LEU A 110 -27.69 -8.12 -12.69
N ALA A 111 -28.01 -8.83 -11.61
CA ALA A 111 -27.28 -10.02 -11.22
C ALA A 111 -27.44 -11.12 -12.27
N GLU A 112 -28.66 -11.33 -12.78
CA GLU A 112 -28.92 -12.27 -13.87
C GLU A 112 -28.13 -11.89 -15.12
N GLU A 113 -28.17 -10.62 -15.53
CA GLU A 113 -27.46 -10.14 -16.71
C GLU A 113 -25.93 -10.34 -16.56
N VAL A 114 -25.35 -9.98 -15.42
CA VAL A 114 -23.92 -10.17 -15.14
C VAL A 114 -23.55 -11.65 -15.12
N MET A 115 -24.34 -12.49 -14.44
CA MET A 115 -24.09 -13.92 -14.35
C MET A 115 -24.30 -14.64 -15.68
N ARG A 116 -25.13 -14.11 -16.59
CA ARG A 116 -25.36 -14.70 -17.91
C ARG A 116 -24.33 -14.25 -18.94
N SER A 117 -23.96 -12.97 -18.92
CA SER A 117 -23.07 -12.37 -19.93
C SER A 117 -21.59 -12.50 -19.59
N GLN A 118 -21.24 -12.68 -18.32
CA GLN A 118 -19.87 -12.71 -17.81
C GLN A 118 -19.63 -13.90 -16.86
N ASP A 119 -20.38 -14.99 -17.04
CA ASP A 119 -20.33 -16.20 -16.21
C ASP A 119 -18.89 -16.68 -15.94
N LEU A 120 -18.05 -16.79 -16.97
CA LEU A 120 -16.66 -17.24 -16.87
C LEU A 120 -15.79 -16.29 -16.04
N ALA A 121 -16.03 -14.98 -16.11
CA ALA A 121 -15.27 -13.99 -15.33
C ALA A 121 -15.65 -14.06 -13.83
N PHE A 122 -16.91 -14.33 -13.54
CA PHE A 122 -17.44 -14.41 -12.17
C PHE A 122 -17.48 -15.83 -11.58
N ALA A 123 -17.16 -16.86 -12.37
CA ALA A 123 -17.06 -18.25 -11.89
C ALA A 123 -15.87 -18.48 -10.95
N SER A 124 -14.91 -17.55 -10.93
CA SER A 124 -13.74 -17.63 -10.06
C SER A 124 -14.07 -17.27 -8.60
N ARG A 125 -13.51 -18.02 -7.64
CA ARG A 125 -13.66 -17.73 -6.21
C ARG A 125 -12.42 -17.00 -5.69
N PRO A 126 -12.56 -15.86 -5.01
CA PRO A 126 -11.42 -15.17 -4.44
C PRO A 126 -10.76 -16.05 -3.36
N ARG A 127 -9.44 -16.26 -3.49
CA ARG A 127 -8.64 -16.95 -2.47
C ARG A 127 -8.48 -16.04 -1.25
N LEU A 128 -9.33 -16.26 -0.26
CA LEU A 128 -9.24 -15.56 1.02
C LEU A 128 -8.19 -16.27 1.89
N ARG A 129 -7.25 -15.52 2.48
CA ARG A 129 -6.26 -16.09 3.42
C ARG A 129 -6.92 -16.87 4.57
N PHE A 130 -8.11 -16.44 4.97
CA PHE A 130 -8.91 -17.14 5.96
C PHE A 130 -9.32 -18.56 5.51
N THR A 131 -9.72 -18.73 4.25
CA THR A 131 -10.09 -20.06 3.71
C THR A 131 -8.89 -20.99 3.59
N GLU A 132 -7.69 -20.44 3.38
CA GLU A 132 -6.43 -21.18 3.37
C GLU A 132 -6.08 -21.68 4.78
N LEU A 133 -6.25 -20.82 5.79
CA LEU A 133 -6.02 -21.18 7.19
C LEU A 133 -7.00 -22.23 7.72
N LEU A 134 -8.28 -22.11 7.36
CA LEU A 134 -9.30 -23.03 7.88
C LEU A 134 -9.23 -24.42 7.23
N ASN A 135 -8.97 -24.49 5.92
CA ASN A 135 -9.19 -25.72 5.15
C ASN A 135 -7.98 -26.11 4.27
N GLY A 136 -6.79 -25.56 4.53
CA GLY A 136 -5.59 -25.81 3.73
C GLY A 136 -5.77 -25.46 2.25
N GLY A 137 -6.68 -24.53 1.94
CA GLY A 137 -7.03 -24.13 0.58
C GLY A 137 -7.89 -25.14 -0.22
N LYS A 138 -8.40 -26.20 0.42
CA LYS A 138 -9.15 -27.28 -0.25
C LYS A 138 -10.68 -27.20 -0.13
N ALA A 139 -11.22 -26.31 0.70
CA ALA A 139 -12.66 -26.17 0.84
C ALA A 139 -13.25 -25.18 -0.17
N LEU A 140 -14.44 -25.51 -0.68
CA LEU A 140 -15.32 -24.55 -1.35
C LEU A 140 -15.74 -23.47 -0.35
N GLY A 141 -15.09 -22.30 -0.39
CA GLY A 141 -15.58 -21.12 0.32
C GLY A 141 -16.85 -20.61 -0.36
N PHE A 142 -17.99 -20.67 0.32
CA PHE A 142 -19.24 -20.04 -0.14
C PHE A 142 -19.25 -18.61 0.40
N ALA A 143 -19.34 -17.63 -0.50
CA ALA A 143 -19.48 -16.21 -0.20
C ALA A 143 -20.92 -15.77 -0.47
#